data_AF-A0A943JK96-F1
#
_entry.id   AF-A0A943JK96-F1
#
_cell.length_a   1.000
_cell.length_b   1.000
_cell.length_c   1.000
_cell.angle_alpha   90.00
_cell.angle_beta   90.00
_cell.angle_gamma   90.00
#
_symmetry.space_group_name_H-M   'P 1'
#
loop_
_entity.id
_entity.type
_entity.pdbx_description
1 polymer ?
#
loop_
_entity_poly.entity_id
_entity_poly.type
_entity_poly.pdbx_seq_one_letter_code
_entity_poly.pdbx_strand_id
1 'polypeptide(L)'
;MEELTKKIREFAEERDWLQFNTPENLAKSISIEAGELLECFQWNNNYNKDELKYEIADVMNYCILLCSQIGVDPKQIILEKMEISAQKYPVEKAKGVSTKYDKL
;
A
#
# COMPACT_ATOMS: atom_id res chain seq x y z
N MET A 1 12.24 -7.48 -2.58
CA MET A 1 11.70 -6.35 -1.79
C MET A 1 12.83 -5.61 -1.11
N GLU A 2 13.76 -6.30 -0.47
CA GLU A 2 14.91 -5.68 0.20
C GLU A 2 15.69 -4.66 -0.63
N GLU A 3 16.06 -4.97 -1.89
CA GLU A 3 16.75 -4.01 -2.77
C GLU A 3 15.93 -2.72 -3.02
N LEU A 4 14.63 -2.87 -3.25
CA LEU A 4 13.72 -1.74 -3.47
C LEU A 4 13.57 -0.90 -2.20
N THR A 5 13.33 -1.53 -1.05
CA THR A 5 13.26 -0.85 0.26
C THR A 5 14.55 -0.08 0.54
N LYS A 6 15.71 -0.68 0.23
CA LYS A 6 17.01 -0.02 0.36
C LYS A 6 17.11 1.23 -0.51
N LYS A 7 16.79 1.13 -1.82
CA LYS A 7 16.79 2.27 -2.74
C LYS A 7 15.86 3.40 -2.30
N ILE A 8 14.65 3.06 -1.84
CA ILE A 8 13.67 4.03 -1.31
C ILE A 8 14.24 4.76 -0.09
N ARG A 9 14.84 4.00 0.84
CA ARG A 9 15.42 4.57 2.05
C ARG A 9 16.63 5.46 1.74
N GLU A 10 17.54 5.01 0.87
CA GLU A 10 18.69 5.79 0.41
C GLU A 10 18.24 7.10 -0.24
N PHE A 11 17.21 7.06 -1.09
CA PHE A 11 16.64 8.27 -1.70
C PHE A 11 16.13 9.27 -0.66
N ALA A 12 15.46 8.81 0.39
CA ALA A 12 14.99 9.66 1.48
C ALA A 12 16.15 10.16 2.37
N GLU A 13 17.17 9.33 2.60
CA GLU A 13 18.35 9.66 3.40
C GLU A 13 19.22 10.72 2.73
N GLU A 14 19.46 10.62 1.43
CA GLU A 14 20.18 11.63 0.63
C GLU A 14 19.57 13.04 0.72
N ARG A 15 18.28 13.12 1.05
CA ARG A 15 17.52 14.37 1.18
C ARG A 15 17.30 14.79 2.63
N ASP A 16 17.88 14.04 3.58
CA ASP A 16 17.67 14.23 5.02
C ASP A 16 16.18 14.13 5.41
N TRP A 17 15.36 13.39 4.64
CA TRP A 17 13.92 13.30 4.87
C TRP A 17 13.53 12.27 5.94
N LEU A 18 14.46 11.38 6.33
CA LEU A 18 14.18 10.36 7.34
C LEU A 18 13.71 10.96 8.68
N GLN A 19 14.10 12.20 9.00
CA GLN A 19 13.63 12.91 10.19
C GLN A 19 12.12 13.18 10.19
N PHE A 20 11.48 13.25 9.02
CA PHE A 20 10.04 13.49 8.88
C PHE A 20 9.24 12.19 8.76
N ASN A 21 9.90 11.05 8.53
CA ASN A 21 9.30 9.73 8.33
C ASN A 21 8.83 9.08 9.65
N THR A 22 8.14 9.84 10.52
CA THR A 22 7.46 9.25 11.67
C THR A 22 6.34 8.31 11.19
N PRO A 23 5.99 7.24 11.94
CA PRO A 23 4.88 6.36 11.56
C PRO A 23 3.57 7.11 11.32
N GLU A 24 3.31 8.15 12.12
CA GLU A 24 2.15 9.02 11.97
C GLU A 24 2.16 9.79 10.64
N ASN A 25 3.29 10.40 10.29
CA ASN A 25 3.39 11.18 9.05
C ASN A 25 3.28 10.28 7.82
N LEU A 26 3.94 9.12 7.85
CA LEU A 26 3.86 8.15 6.76
C LEU A 26 2.43 7.62 6.59
N ALA A 27 1.70 7.36 7.68
CA ALA A 27 0.30 6.97 7.60
C ALA A 27 -0.59 8.06 6.98
N LYS A 28 -0.32 9.34 7.27
CA LYS A 28 -1.00 10.47 6.61
C LYS A 28 -0.68 10.51 5.12
N SER A 29 0.59 10.38 4.73
CA SER A 29 1.00 10.32 3.32
C SER A 29 0.29 9.20 2.57
N ILE A 30 0.22 7.98 3.13
CA ILE A 30 -0.53 6.87 2.52
C ILE A 30 -2.00 7.27 2.24
N SER A 31 -2.65 7.97 3.17
CA SER A 31 -4.03 8.42 2.99
C SER A 31 -4.18 9.51 1.93
N ILE A 32 -3.17 10.38 1.78
CA ILE A 32 -3.15 11.45 0.78
C ILE A 32 -3.00 10.83 -0.61
N GLU A 33 -1.98 9.99 -0.82
CA GLU A 33 -1.74 9.33 -2.10
C GLU A 33 -2.87 8.36 -2.49
N ALA A 34 -3.53 7.74 -1.50
CA ALA A 34 -4.73 6.96 -1.78
C ALA A 34 -5.90 7.83 -2.28
N GLY A 35 -5.94 9.11 -1.89
CA GLY A 35 -6.83 10.12 -2.43
C GLY A 35 -6.48 10.47 -3.88
N GLU A 36 -5.21 10.74 -4.18
CA GLU A 36 -4.73 11.02 -5.54
C GLU A 36 -4.99 9.84 -6.50
N LEU A 37 -4.76 8.61 -6.01
CA LEU A 37 -5.15 7.38 -6.71
C LEU A 37 -6.65 7.34 -7.00
N LEU A 38 -7.49 7.74 -6.04
CA LEU A 38 -8.94 7.78 -6.23
C LEU A 38 -9.35 8.85 -7.23
N GLU A 39 -8.65 9.99 -7.28
CA GLU A 39 -8.93 11.09 -8.21
C GLU A 39 -8.80 10.67 -9.68
N CYS A 40 -7.95 9.68 -9.98
CA CYS A 40 -7.86 9.06 -11.31
C CYS A 40 -9.21 8.54 -11.83
N PHE A 41 -10.19 8.29 -10.95
CA PHE A 41 -11.51 7.75 -11.27
C PHE A 41 -12.67 8.68 -10.85
N GLN A 42 -12.38 9.91 -10.42
CA GLN A 42 -13.37 10.81 -9.81
C GLN A 42 -14.60 11.05 -10.70
N TRP A 43 -14.39 11.19 -12.01
CA TRP A 43 -15.44 11.59 -12.94
C TRP A 43 -15.98 10.44 -13.81
N ASN A 44 -15.17 9.41 -14.06
CA ASN A 44 -15.51 8.22 -14.84
C ASN A 44 -14.34 7.21 -14.84
N ASN A 45 -14.49 6.09 -15.55
CA ASN A 45 -13.48 5.04 -15.67
C ASN A 45 -12.48 5.26 -16.83
N ASN A 46 -12.46 6.44 -17.46
CA ASN A 46 -11.47 6.81 -18.47
C ASN A 46 -10.28 7.49 -17.76
N TYR A 47 -9.35 6.66 -17.29
CA TYR A 47 -8.16 7.11 -16.55
C TYR A 47 -6.94 7.17 -17.47
N ASN A 48 -6.00 8.06 -17.13
CA ASN A 48 -4.66 8.06 -17.72
C ASN A 48 -3.82 6.96 -17.04
N LYS A 49 -3.36 5.97 -17.82
CA LYS A 49 -2.57 4.84 -17.30
C LYS A 49 -1.23 5.29 -16.71
N ASP A 50 -0.61 6.34 -17.26
CA ASP A 50 0.66 6.84 -16.76
C ASP A 50 0.49 7.60 -15.44
N GLU A 51 -0.59 8.34 -15.25
CA GLU A 51 -0.91 8.94 -13.94
C GLU A 51 -1.22 7.83 -12.92
N LEU A 52 -2.16 6.93 -13.25
CA LEU A 52 -2.57 5.85 -12.35
C LEU A 52 -1.40 4.99 -11.84
N LYS A 53 -0.43 4.64 -12.71
CA LYS A 53 0.70 3.80 -12.28
C LYS A 53 1.62 4.53 -11.30
N TYR A 54 1.71 5.87 -11.37
CA TYR A 54 2.52 6.66 -10.46
C TYR A 54 1.80 6.83 -9.12
N GLU A 55 0.49 7.10 -9.10
CA GLU A 55 -0.28 7.14 -7.85
C GLU A 55 -0.25 5.80 -7.09
N ILE A 56 -0.31 4.68 -7.82
CA ILE A 56 -0.10 3.34 -7.23
C ILE A 56 1.30 3.24 -6.62
N ALA A 57 2.32 3.73 -7.32
CA ALA A 57 3.69 3.67 -6.86
C ALA A 57 3.88 4.52 -5.59
N ASP A 58 3.25 5.69 -5.49
CA ASP A 58 3.35 6.59 -4.33
C ASP A 58 2.69 5.97 -3.09
N VAL A 59 1.49 5.40 -3.22
CA VAL A 59 0.86 4.62 -2.15
C VAL A 59 1.78 3.48 -1.68
N MET A 60 2.33 2.69 -2.63
CA MET A 60 3.23 1.59 -2.31
C MET A 60 4.52 2.06 -1.64
N ASN A 61 5.09 3.18 -2.09
CA ASN A 61 6.33 3.74 -1.58
C ASN A 61 6.19 4.13 -0.11
N TYR A 62 5.12 4.85 0.25
CA TYR A 62 4.87 5.20 1.65
C TYR A 62 4.53 3.99 2.52
N CYS A 63 3.83 2.97 1.99
CA CYS A 63 3.67 1.71 2.71
C CYS A 63 5.02 1.03 3.01
N ILE A 64 5.94 0.99 2.04
CA ILE A 64 7.28 0.39 2.22
C ILE A 64 8.09 1.20 3.23
N LEU A 65 8.08 2.54 3.14
CA LEU A 65 8.72 3.41 4.14
C LEU A 65 8.16 3.17 5.54
N LEU A 66 6.84 3.05 5.68
CA LEU A 66 6.22 2.78 6.98
C LEU A 66 6.67 1.42 7.53
N CYS A 67 6.68 0.38 6.70
CA CYS A 67 7.19 -0.94 7.09
C CYS A 67 8.64 -0.87 7.56
N SER A 68 9.49 -0.15 6.80
CA SER A 68 10.90 0.08 7.18
C SER A 68 11.01 0.82 8.52
N GLN A 69 10.14 1.80 8.78
CA GLN A 69 10.18 2.60 10.01
C GLN A 69 9.75 1.81 11.24
N ILE A 70 8.81 0.87 11.09
CA ILE A 70 8.34 0.01 12.19
C ILE A 70 9.10 -1.33 12.28
N GLY A 71 10.08 -1.56 11.40
CA GLY A 71 10.95 -2.73 11.43
C GLY A 71 10.29 -4.04 10.98
N VAL A 72 9.38 -3.99 10.00
CA VAL A 72 8.73 -5.18 9.43
C VAL A 72 9.03 -5.34 7.93
N ASP A 73 9.11 -6.58 7.46
CA ASP A 73 9.26 -6.86 6.03
C ASP A 73 7.89 -6.78 5.31
N PRO A 74 7.73 -5.92 4.28
CA PRO A 74 6.46 -5.77 3.56
C PRO A 74 5.95 -7.08 2.97
N LYS A 75 6.84 -7.92 2.42
CA LYS A 75 6.43 -9.18 1.77
C LYS A 75 5.91 -10.16 2.81
N GLN A 76 6.59 -10.29 3.94
CA GLN A 76 6.19 -11.16 5.03
C GLN A 76 4.81 -10.78 5.57
N ILE A 77 4.57 -9.51 5.92
CA ILE A 77 3.28 -9.08 6.49
C ILE A 77 2.12 -9.26 5.50
N ILE A 78 2.38 -9.12 4.19
CA ILE A 78 1.37 -9.36 3.15
C ILE A 78 1.03 -10.85 3.09
N LEU A 79 2.04 -11.73 3.07
CA LEU A 79 1.84 -13.19 3.06
C LEU A 79 1.08 -13.67 4.30
N GLU A 80 1.47 -13.21 5.49
CA GLU A 80 0.77 -13.51 6.75
C GLU A 80 -0.70 -13.04 6.68
N LYS A 81 -0.92 -11.83 6.16
CA LYS A 81 -2.29 -11.29 6.01
C LYS A 81 -3.12 -12.07 5.00
N MET A 82 -2.51 -12.58 3.94
CA MET A 82 -3.18 -13.43 2.94
C MET A 82 -3.65 -14.74 3.56
N GLU A 83 -2.84 -15.39 4.38
CA GLU A 83 -3.22 -16.63 5.10
C GLU A 83 -4.42 -16.38 6.03
N ILE A 84 -4.38 -15.29 6.81
CA ILE A 84 -5.49 -14.87 7.67
C ILE A 84 -6.76 -14.58 6.83
N SER A 85 -6.58 -13.97 5.65
CA SER A 85 -7.72 -13.63 4.77
C SER A 85 -8.31 -14.87 4.11
N ALA A 86 -7.51 -15.85 3.72
CA ALA A 86 -7.97 -17.12 3.17
C ALA A 86 -8.84 -17.90 4.17
N GLN A 87 -8.53 -17.83 5.47
CA GLN A 87 -9.36 -18.42 6.53
C GLN A 87 -10.71 -17.71 6.67
N LYS A 88 -10.75 -16.38 6.47
CA LYS A 88 -11.99 -15.58 6.53
C LYS A 88 -12.86 -15.74 5.28
N TYR A 89 -12.23 -15.95 4.13
CA TYR A 89 -12.89 -16.02 2.82
C TYR A 89 -12.57 -17.36 2.12
N PRO A 90 -13.12 -18.50 2.57
CA PRO A 90 -12.94 -19.78 1.89
C PRO A 90 -13.45 -19.73 0.45
N VAL A 91 -12.78 -20.42 -0.46
CA VAL A 91 -13.09 -20.38 -1.91
C VAL A 91 -14.54 -20.79 -2.18
N GLU A 92 -15.03 -21.79 -1.47
CA GLU A 92 -16.37 -22.35 -1.60
C GLU A 92 -17.48 -21.35 -1.26
N LYS A 93 -17.16 -20.34 -0.43
CA LYS A 93 -18.12 -19.32 0.02
C LYS A 93 -17.91 -17.97 -0.65
N ALA A 94 -16.67 -17.61 -0.97
CA ALA A 94 -16.31 -16.26 -1.40
C ALA A 94 -16.10 -16.11 -2.92
N LYS A 95 -16.05 -17.21 -3.69
CA LYS A 95 -15.77 -17.14 -5.14
C LYS A 95 -16.88 -16.39 -5.89
N GLY A 96 -16.52 -15.28 -6.54
CA GLY A 96 -17.43 -14.49 -7.38
C GLY A 96 -18.35 -13.53 -6.61
N VAL A 97 -18.16 -13.39 -5.30
CA VAL A 97 -18.97 -12.50 -4.45
C VAL A 97 -18.05 -11.60 -3.62
N SER A 98 -18.36 -10.30 -3.57
CA SER A 98 -17.61 -9.29 -2.78
C SER A 98 -18.16 -9.08 -1.38
N THR A 99 -19.06 -9.96 -0.94
CA THR A 99 -19.71 -9.91 0.37
C THR A 99 -18.68 -10.05 1.49
N LYS A 100 -18.77 -9.21 2.52
CA LYS A 100 -17.87 -9.26 3.68
C LYS A 100 -18.05 -10.61 4.41
N TYR A 101 -16.96 -11.15 4.98
CA TYR A 101 -16.94 -12.50 5.56
C TYR A 101 -17.95 -12.75 6.68
N ASP A 102 -18.36 -11.71 7.41
CA ASP A 102 -19.40 -11.77 8.44
C ASP A 102 -20.81 -11.91 7.87
N LYS A 103 -20.95 -11.87 6.54
CA LYS A 103 -22.18 -11.99 5.77
C LYS A 103 -22.09 -13.06 4.67
N LEU A 104 -21.07 -13.93 4.71
CA LEU A 104 -20.86 -15.08 3.79
C LEU A 104 -21.56 -16.36 4.26
#